data_AF-A0AAQ4DLT2-F1
#
_entry.id   AF-A0AAQ4DLT2-F1
#
_cell.length_a   1.000
_cell.length_b   1.000
_cell.length_c   1.000
_cell.angle_alpha   90.00
_cell.angle_beta   90.00
_cell.angle_gamma   90.00
#
_symmetry.space_group_name_H-M   'P 1'
#
loop_
_entity.id
_entity.type
_entity.pdbx_description
1 polymer ?
#
loop_
_entity_poly.entity_id
_entity_poly.type
_entity_poly.pdbx_seq_one_letter_code
_entity_poly.pdbx_strand_id
1 'polypeptide(L)'
;MSIGDMAKASHNAETGFEVELYVYDLSKGLARRITPMLLGKQLPGVWHTSIVVRGREYFFGSTGIDCCRAGKTILEEPDQVISLGRSELPYSVFLAYIDELAESSYKGSTYNLLRHNCNNFSQDVAMFLTGKSIPREILELPDEFLRTPLGNTLIPLFENLSVAVDKAPDHGSGSGRAPRDSSRPDHRSERTSTSPDRSDRQRPRAAYKRAEERTSESAEGGSDEESEDQPGTTRHPKRGSDTQPILYPRIDGVAALKELERHLERVITDRERSALTQLRDYLVKGHGAFALGQQQFDLFDKVLTHRDGSPAVRLMLLRVLQAVALVKDVVLFLHQDRKNHCIMSYVYRIAKLPSDEQDEVLKLLCNLCKHTSSCDWLLYASEWNEELSGLLCSNAKATIHAVVHGLLCGRRLAGELSAALVFNLSAREVFEDTATELTAAIIQYLEGEVEEEQAYRCFTALHRFLRCRYNDVSALIKTLGPHLQKFSGASQRVKKLVDEVGQKVSASVRRH
;
A
#
# COMPACT_ATOMS: atom_id res chain seq x y z
N MET A 1 -42.19 5.36 2.29
CA MET A 1 -41.09 6.11 2.95
C MET A 1 -40.98 7.46 2.26
N SER A 2 -41.01 8.56 3.00
CA SER A 2 -40.86 9.90 2.43
C SER A 2 -39.41 10.12 1.97
N ILE A 3 -39.18 11.03 1.03
CA ILE A 3 -37.83 11.47 0.60
C ILE A 3 -37.03 11.99 1.81
N GLY A 4 -37.71 12.55 2.82
CA GLY A 4 -37.09 12.92 4.10
C GLY A 4 -36.65 11.74 4.97
N ASP A 5 -37.30 10.58 4.84
CA ASP A 5 -36.90 9.34 5.53
C ASP A 5 -35.71 8.67 4.83
N MET A 6 -35.62 8.78 3.50
CA MET A 6 -34.47 8.30 2.73
C MET A 6 -33.23 9.19 2.90
N ALA A 7 -33.41 10.51 3.05
CA ALA A 7 -32.33 11.43 3.40
C ALA A 7 -31.83 11.20 4.84
N LYS A 8 -32.72 10.91 5.79
CA LYS A 8 -32.31 10.49 7.15
C LYS A 8 -31.65 9.10 7.18
N ALA A 9 -32.07 8.17 6.33
CA ALA A 9 -31.42 6.86 6.20
C ALA A 9 -30.04 6.95 5.52
N SER A 10 -29.86 7.86 4.56
CA SER A 10 -28.57 8.10 3.88
C SER A 10 -27.59 8.93 4.71
N HIS A 11 -28.06 9.71 5.69
CA HIS A 11 -27.19 10.44 6.62
C HIS A 11 -26.83 9.63 7.89
N ASN A 12 -27.53 8.50 8.14
CA ASN A 12 -27.24 7.57 9.25
C ASN A 12 -26.42 6.33 8.82
N ALA A 13 -25.89 6.29 7.59
CA ALA A 13 -25.15 5.11 7.11
C ALA A 13 -23.63 5.12 7.45
N GLU A 14 -23.12 6.16 8.12
CA GLU A 14 -21.82 6.11 8.83
C GLU A 14 -21.99 5.63 10.27
N THR A 15 -22.90 4.70 10.51
CA THR A 15 -23.01 4.02 11.79
C THR A 15 -21.78 3.15 12.01
N GLY A 16 -21.32 3.08 13.26
CA GLY A 16 -20.08 2.43 13.70
C GLY A 16 -19.67 1.09 13.06
N PHE A 17 -18.47 0.62 13.32
CA PHE A 17 -17.99 -0.66 12.80
C PHE A 17 -17.63 -1.64 13.92
N GLU A 18 -17.82 -2.93 13.65
CA GLU A 18 -17.34 -3.98 14.54
C GLU A 18 -15.81 -4.00 14.55
N VAL A 19 -15.28 -4.25 15.73
CA VAL A 19 -13.86 -4.35 16.03
C VAL A 19 -13.59 -5.74 16.58
N GLU A 20 -12.69 -6.47 15.93
CA GLU A 20 -12.29 -7.80 16.32
C GLU A 20 -10.79 -7.82 16.61
N LEU A 21 -10.38 -8.71 17.50
CA LEU A 21 -8.99 -9.05 17.76
C LEU A 21 -8.75 -10.45 17.21
N TYR A 22 -7.83 -10.56 16.27
CA TYR A 22 -7.35 -11.84 15.78
C TYR A 22 -6.14 -12.24 16.62
N VAL A 23 -6.14 -13.49 17.09
CA VAL A 23 -5.10 -14.03 17.97
C VAL A 23 -4.50 -15.28 17.33
N TYR A 24 -3.17 -15.30 17.28
CA TYR A 24 -2.37 -16.37 16.70
C TYR A 24 -1.41 -16.92 17.74
N ASP A 25 -1.30 -18.25 17.84
CA ASP A 25 -0.20 -18.92 18.54
C ASP A 25 0.91 -19.22 17.53
N LEU A 26 1.96 -18.41 17.55
CA LEU A 26 3.14 -18.59 16.69
C LEU A 26 3.85 -19.93 16.94
N SER A 27 3.63 -20.56 18.10
CA SER A 27 4.17 -21.89 18.41
C SER A 27 3.29 -23.04 17.94
N LYS A 28 2.06 -22.76 17.47
CA LYS A 28 1.05 -23.75 17.07
C LYS A 28 0.88 -24.88 18.10
N GLY A 29 0.75 -24.50 19.37
CA GLY A 29 0.56 -25.39 20.51
C GLY A 29 1.84 -26.01 21.08
N LEU A 30 3.00 -25.77 20.45
CA LEU A 30 4.27 -26.34 20.88
C LEU A 30 4.76 -25.72 22.21
N ALA A 31 4.54 -24.42 22.42
CA ALA A 31 4.93 -23.74 23.66
C ALA A 31 4.34 -24.43 24.89
N ARG A 32 3.06 -24.81 24.83
CA ARG A 32 2.36 -25.50 25.93
C ARG A 32 2.99 -26.84 26.32
N ARG A 33 3.63 -27.53 25.37
CA ARG A 33 4.27 -28.84 25.59
C ARG A 33 5.71 -28.73 26.06
N ILE A 34 6.46 -27.78 25.52
CA ILE A 34 7.91 -27.68 25.73
C ILE A 34 8.26 -26.80 26.94
N THR A 35 7.52 -25.73 27.17
CA THR A 35 7.85 -24.74 28.22
C THR A 35 7.90 -25.31 29.64
N PRO A 36 7.10 -26.31 30.06
CA PRO A 36 7.26 -26.91 31.39
C PRO A 36 8.64 -27.52 31.61
N MET A 37 9.22 -28.14 30.57
CA MET A 37 10.54 -28.78 30.65
C MET A 37 11.68 -27.76 30.61
N LEU A 38 11.55 -26.70 29.81
CA LEU A 38 12.61 -25.70 29.62
C LEU A 38 12.58 -24.56 30.63
N LEU A 39 11.38 -24.10 30.99
CA LEU A 39 11.16 -22.91 31.83
C LEU A 39 10.72 -23.25 33.26
N GLY A 40 10.41 -24.53 33.54
CA GLY A 40 9.76 -24.93 34.79
C GLY A 40 8.34 -24.38 34.96
N LYS A 41 7.80 -23.74 33.92
CA LYS A 41 6.46 -23.13 33.89
C LYS A 41 5.83 -23.38 32.52
N GLN A 42 4.56 -23.75 32.52
CA GLN A 42 3.80 -23.89 31.29
C GLN A 42 3.35 -22.51 30.80
N LEU A 43 3.80 -22.09 29.61
CA LEU A 43 3.23 -20.96 28.89
C LEU A 43 2.15 -21.45 27.92
N PRO A 44 1.01 -20.75 27.80
CA PRO A 44 -0.13 -21.25 27.03
C PRO A 44 0.05 -21.19 25.51
N GLY A 45 0.96 -20.35 25.01
CA GLY A 45 1.26 -20.09 23.60
C GLY A 45 2.31 -18.98 23.44
N VAL A 46 2.66 -18.66 22.18
CA VAL A 46 3.42 -17.44 21.81
C VAL A 46 2.48 -16.54 21.02
N TRP A 47 1.91 -15.54 21.69
CA TRP A 47 0.81 -14.76 21.13
C TRP A 47 1.28 -13.66 20.16
N HIS A 48 0.68 -13.65 18.99
CA HIS A 48 0.65 -12.53 18.06
C HIS A 48 -0.80 -12.08 17.86
N THR A 49 -1.05 -10.78 17.89
CA THR A 49 -2.40 -10.24 17.67
C THR A 49 -2.44 -9.13 16.62
N SER A 50 -3.63 -8.98 16.05
CA SER A 50 -3.97 -7.94 15.08
C SER A 50 -5.40 -7.44 15.29
N ILE A 51 -5.68 -6.20 14.89
CA ILE A 51 -7.01 -5.60 14.95
C ILE A 51 -7.68 -5.72 13.59
N VAL A 52 -8.91 -6.25 13.58
CA VAL A 52 -9.72 -6.36 12.37
C VAL A 52 -10.90 -5.41 12.44
N VAL A 53 -10.99 -4.54 11.42
CA VAL A 53 -12.09 -3.60 11.24
C VAL A 53 -12.47 -3.53 9.76
N ARG A 54 -13.78 -3.61 9.47
CA ARG A 54 -14.32 -3.59 8.08
C ARG A 54 -13.62 -4.60 7.14
N GLY A 55 -13.27 -5.78 7.65
CA GLY A 55 -12.63 -6.86 6.88
C GLY A 55 -11.15 -6.64 6.57
N ARG A 56 -10.53 -5.61 7.15
CA ARG A 56 -9.07 -5.38 7.08
C ARG A 56 -8.43 -5.63 8.43
N GLU A 57 -7.28 -6.28 8.39
CA GLU A 57 -6.45 -6.64 9.53
C GLU A 57 -5.25 -5.71 9.60
N TYR A 58 -5.01 -5.13 10.77
CA TYR A 58 -3.93 -4.19 11.07
C TYR A 58 -3.02 -4.78 12.14
N PHE A 59 -1.72 -4.76 11.90
CA PHE A 59 -0.73 -5.31 12.81
C PHE A 59 0.57 -4.51 12.76
N PHE A 60 1.39 -4.67 13.79
CA PHE A 60 2.68 -3.98 13.92
C PHE A 60 3.83 -4.98 13.90
N GLY A 61 4.83 -4.69 13.08
CA GLY A 61 6.05 -5.45 12.93
C GLY A 61 7.28 -4.54 12.80
N SER A 62 8.43 -5.14 12.57
CA SER A 62 9.69 -4.45 12.31
C SER A 62 9.69 -3.53 11.09
N THR A 63 8.75 -3.71 10.17
CA THR A 63 8.55 -2.83 9.01
C THR A 63 7.61 -1.66 9.30
N GLY A 64 7.00 -1.60 10.49
CA GLY A 64 6.00 -0.61 10.88
C GLY A 64 4.61 -1.22 11.00
N ILE A 65 3.60 -0.36 11.01
CA ILE A 65 2.20 -0.80 10.90
C ILE A 65 1.95 -1.24 9.46
N ASP A 66 1.33 -2.40 9.30
CA ASP A 66 0.92 -2.94 8.02
C ASP A 66 -0.55 -3.36 8.07
N CYS A 67 -1.17 -3.52 6.91
CA CYS A 67 -2.55 -3.97 6.81
C CYS A 67 -2.82 -4.88 5.61
N CYS A 68 -3.68 -5.87 5.80
CA CYS A 68 -4.11 -6.77 4.74
C CYS A 68 -5.59 -7.13 4.88
N ARG A 69 -6.09 -8.02 4.02
CA ARG A 69 -7.40 -8.62 4.22
C ARG A 69 -7.32 -9.56 5.42
N ALA A 70 -8.37 -9.58 6.25
CA ALA A 70 -8.43 -10.41 7.44
C ALA A 70 -8.13 -11.89 7.14
N GLY A 71 -7.21 -12.49 7.90
CA GLY A 71 -6.80 -13.89 7.76
C GLY A 71 -5.92 -14.18 6.53
N LYS A 72 -5.33 -13.14 5.92
CA LYS A 72 -4.47 -13.28 4.71
C LYS A 72 -3.00 -12.93 4.95
N THR A 73 -2.57 -12.90 6.21
CA THR A 73 -1.15 -12.87 6.56
C THR A 73 -0.50 -14.23 6.28
N ILE A 74 0.83 -14.32 6.42
CA ILE A 74 1.57 -15.60 6.37
C ILE A 74 1.15 -16.59 7.48
N LEU A 75 0.48 -16.10 8.52
CA LEU A 75 -0.03 -16.91 9.63
C LEU A 75 -1.39 -17.55 9.32
N GLU A 76 -1.97 -17.24 8.16
CA GLU A 76 -3.27 -17.71 7.67
C GLU A 76 -4.42 -17.32 8.61
N GLU A 77 -5.35 -18.26 8.87
CA GLU A 77 -6.52 -18.03 9.71
C GLU A 77 -6.12 -17.94 11.20
N PRO A 78 -6.75 -17.04 11.98
CA PRO A 78 -6.46 -16.86 13.40
C PRO A 78 -6.84 -18.11 14.21
N ASP A 79 -6.04 -18.40 15.24
CA ASP A 79 -6.35 -19.49 16.18
C ASP A 79 -7.55 -19.11 17.08
N GLN A 80 -7.78 -17.81 17.29
CA GLN A 80 -8.96 -17.29 17.98
C GLN A 80 -9.36 -15.90 17.45
N VAL A 81 -10.67 -15.67 17.31
CA VAL A 81 -11.26 -14.34 17.02
C VAL A 81 -12.03 -13.88 18.24
N ILE A 82 -11.69 -12.69 18.75
CA ILE A 82 -12.33 -12.10 19.93
C ILE A 82 -13.02 -10.81 19.50
N SER A 83 -14.34 -10.72 19.69
CA SER A 83 -15.06 -9.47 19.46
C SER A 83 -14.74 -8.47 20.57
N LEU A 84 -14.20 -7.30 20.19
CA LEU A 84 -13.96 -6.17 21.09
C LEU A 84 -15.20 -5.26 21.17
N GLY A 85 -16.18 -5.48 20.29
CA GLY A 85 -17.44 -4.74 20.22
C GLY A 85 -17.43 -3.74 19.07
N ARG A 86 -18.25 -2.70 19.19
CA ARG A 86 -18.50 -1.75 18.12
C ARG A 86 -17.88 -0.39 18.44
N SER A 87 -17.13 0.17 17.48
CA SER A 87 -16.65 1.55 17.55
C SER A 87 -17.67 2.49 16.92
N GLU A 88 -17.97 3.61 17.56
CA GLU A 88 -18.83 4.68 17.01
C GLU A 88 -18.03 5.71 16.20
N LEU A 89 -16.70 5.58 16.16
CA LEU A 89 -15.85 6.49 15.40
C LEU A 89 -16.07 6.30 13.89
N PRO A 90 -16.01 7.38 13.10
CA PRO A 90 -15.90 7.27 11.65
C PRO A 90 -14.64 6.49 11.26
N TYR A 91 -14.75 5.65 10.24
CA TYR A 91 -13.61 4.86 9.77
C TYR A 91 -12.42 5.71 9.31
N SER A 92 -12.67 6.92 8.80
CA SER A 92 -11.64 7.90 8.45
C SER A 92 -10.83 8.38 9.65
N VAL A 93 -11.46 8.55 10.82
CA VAL A 93 -10.78 8.93 12.06
C VAL A 93 -9.87 7.80 12.54
N PHE A 94 -10.33 6.56 12.42
CA PHE A 94 -9.48 5.39 12.68
C PHE A 94 -8.26 5.34 11.77
N LEU A 95 -8.42 5.54 10.45
CA LEU A 95 -7.29 5.55 9.53
C LEU A 95 -6.29 6.66 9.85
N ALA A 96 -6.76 7.88 10.16
CA ALA A 96 -5.90 8.98 10.57
C ALA A 96 -5.12 8.65 11.86
N TYR A 97 -5.75 7.98 12.82
CA TYR A 97 -5.08 7.52 14.04
C TYR A 97 -4.00 6.47 13.73
N ILE A 98 -4.27 5.52 12.84
CA ILE A 98 -3.27 4.54 12.39
C ILE A 98 -2.07 5.23 11.72
N ASP A 99 -2.33 6.21 10.85
CA ASP A 99 -1.27 6.98 10.19
C ASP A 99 -0.43 7.76 11.21
N GLU A 100 -1.07 8.40 12.20
CA GLU A 100 -0.36 9.09 13.29
C GLU A 100 0.53 8.13 14.08
N LEU A 101 0.03 6.95 14.44
CA LEU A 101 0.82 5.92 15.12
C LEU A 101 2.01 5.48 14.26
N ALA A 102 1.82 5.28 12.95
CA ALA A 102 2.88 4.88 12.03
C ALA A 102 4.00 5.94 11.91
N GLU A 103 3.65 7.22 11.99
CA GLU A 103 4.58 8.34 11.94
C GLU A 103 5.21 8.69 13.30
N SER A 104 4.71 8.12 14.39
CA SER A 104 5.15 8.41 15.76
C SER A 104 5.67 7.15 16.47
N SER A 105 4.85 6.54 17.33
CA SER A 105 5.23 5.49 18.28
C SER A 105 5.38 4.09 17.65
N TYR A 106 4.83 3.85 16.46
CA TYR A 106 4.80 2.55 15.79
C TYR A 106 5.51 2.56 14.43
N LYS A 107 6.68 3.21 14.36
CA LYS A 107 7.62 3.04 13.25
C LYS A 107 8.25 1.66 13.30
N GLY A 108 8.66 1.11 12.16
CA GLY A 108 9.35 -0.18 12.13
C GLY A 108 10.56 -0.25 13.06
N SER A 109 11.35 0.82 13.09
CA SER A 109 12.54 0.95 13.95
C SER A 109 12.24 1.01 15.46
N THR A 110 10.97 1.16 15.88
CA THR A 110 10.59 1.12 17.30
C THR A 110 10.15 -0.27 17.74
N TYR A 111 10.06 -1.24 16.82
CA TYR A 111 9.63 -2.59 17.13
C TYR A 111 10.60 -3.30 18.08
N ASN A 112 10.06 -3.88 19.15
CA ASN A 112 10.80 -4.70 20.10
C ASN A 112 9.94 -5.90 20.52
N LEU A 113 10.46 -7.11 20.30
CA LEU A 113 9.74 -8.36 20.55
C LEU A 113 9.15 -8.48 21.97
N LEU A 114 9.82 -7.90 22.98
CA LEU A 114 9.42 -8.05 24.38
C LEU A 114 8.67 -6.85 24.93
N ARG A 115 8.99 -5.62 24.47
CA ARG A 115 8.56 -4.38 25.12
C ARG A 115 7.65 -3.51 24.26
N HIS A 116 7.69 -3.65 22.93
CA HIS A 116 6.91 -2.82 22.00
C HIS A 116 6.61 -3.58 20.72
N ASN A 117 5.60 -4.45 20.76
CA ASN A 117 5.29 -5.41 19.68
C ASN A 117 3.82 -5.29 19.21
N CYS A 118 3.40 -6.25 18.37
CA CYS A 118 2.03 -6.37 17.84
C CYS A 118 0.93 -6.35 18.91
N ASN A 119 1.21 -6.85 20.11
CA ASN A 119 0.24 -6.94 21.19
C ASN A 119 0.05 -5.57 21.85
N ASN A 120 1.13 -4.79 22.01
CA ASN A 120 1.06 -3.40 22.46
C ASN A 120 0.27 -2.54 21.45
N PHE A 121 0.57 -2.70 20.17
CA PHE A 121 -0.17 -2.03 19.09
C PHE A 121 -1.68 -2.34 19.14
N SER A 122 -2.01 -3.63 19.22
CA SER A 122 -3.40 -4.08 19.28
C SER A 122 -4.12 -3.55 20.52
N GLN A 123 -3.41 -3.44 21.65
CA GLN A 123 -3.94 -2.83 22.87
C GLN A 123 -4.26 -1.35 22.71
N ASP A 124 -3.34 -0.56 22.17
CA ASP A 124 -3.56 0.89 21.99
C ASP A 124 -4.71 1.16 21.02
N VAL A 125 -4.76 0.42 19.92
CA VAL A 125 -5.84 0.52 18.94
C VAL A 125 -7.19 0.05 19.50
N ALA A 126 -7.22 -1.05 20.25
CA ALA A 126 -8.45 -1.54 20.90
C ALA A 126 -9.01 -0.50 21.90
N MET A 127 -8.12 0.11 22.69
CA MET A 127 -8.46 1.16 23.65
C MET A 127 -8.99 2.41 22.95
N PHE A 128 -8.35 2.84 21.86
CA PHE A 128 -8.81 3.98 21.07
C PHE A 128 -10.20 3.74 20.47
N LEU A 129 -10.41 2.57 19.85
CA LEU A 129 -11.64 2.28 19.13
C LEU A 129 -12.83 1.96 20.02
N THR A 130 -12.60 1.24 21.12
CA THR A 130 -13.68 0.63 21.93
C THR A 130 -13.58 0.93 23.43
N GLY A 131 -12.47 1.51 23.90
CA GLY A 131 -12.19 1.69 25.32
C GLY A 131 -11.97 0.38 26.10
N LYS A 132 -11.83 -0.76 25.41
CA LYS A 132 -11.60 -2.07 26.02
C LYS A 132 -10.18 -2.56 25.73
N SER A 133 -9.54 -3.10 26.75
CA SER A 133 -8.25 -3.77 26.60
C SER A 133 -8.39 -5.15 25.95
N ILE A 134 -7.32 -5.59 25.30
CA ILE A 134 -7.16 -6.98 24.86
C ILE A 134 -6.93 -7.91 26.08
N PRO A 135 -7.08 -9.24 25.96
CA PRO A 135 -6.86 -10.16 27.06
C PRO A 135 -5.52 -9.98 27.76
N ARG A 136 -5.55 -9.90 29.09
CA ARG A 136 -4.39 -9.59 29.92
C ARG A 136 -3.28 -10.64 29.79
N GLU A 137 -3.64 -11.91 29.66
CA GLU A 137 -2.70 -13.01 29.42
C GLU A 137 -1.86 -12.86 28.14
N ILE A 138 -2.34 -12.11 27.15
CA ILE A 138 -1.58 -11.81 25.92
C ILE A 138 -0.53 -10.72 26.21
N LEU A 139 -0.92 -9.68 26.93
CA LEU A 139 -0.05 -8.55 27.28
C LEU A 139 1.01 -8.91 28.31
N GLU A 140 0.70 -9.80 29.24
CA GLU A 140 1.63 -10.19 30.32
C GLU A 140 2.60 -11.31 29.91
N LEU A 141 2.39 -11.96 28.76
CA LEU A 141 3.23 -13.08 28.31
C LEU A 141 4.74 -12.75 28.29
N PRO A 142 5.20 -11.59 27.78
CA PRO A 142 6.62 -11.24 27.83
C PRO A 142 7.16 -11.17 29.26
N ASP A 143 6.42 -10.55 30.19
CA ASP A 143 6.84 -10.45 31.59
C ASP A 143 6.82 -11.82 32.30
N GLU A 144 5.87 -12.69 31.97
CA GLU A 144 5.85 -14.06 32.47
C GLU A 144 7.08 -14.86 32.04
N PHE A 145 7.49 -14.69 30.78
CA PHE A 145 8.71 -15.31 30.25
C PHE A 145 9.95 -14.76 30.95
N LEU A 146 10.06 -13.44 31.10
CA LEU A 146 11.19 -12.77 31.76
C LEU A 146 11.33 -13.13 33.25
N ARG A 147 10.25 -13.50 33.94
CA ARG A 147 10.33 -13.99 35.33
C ARG A 147 10.97 -15.36 35.46
N THR A 148 11.20 -16.08 34.37
CA THR A 148 11.86 -17.40 34.41
C THR A 148 13.38 -17.25 34.38
N PRO A 149 14.15 -18.17 35.00
CA PRO A 149 15.62 -18.14 34.93
C PRO A 149 16.15 -18.15 33.49
N LEU A 150 15.53 -18.92 32.60
CA LEU A 150 15.89 -18.97 31.19
C LEU A 150 15.51 -17.67 30.44
N GLY A 151 14.37 -17.07 30.77
CA GLY A 151 13.97 -15.80 30.17
C GLY A 151 15.00 -14.70 30.43
N ASN A 152 15.52 -14.61 31.66
CA ASN A 152 16.55 -13.64 32.03
C ASN A 152 17.87 -13.84 31.29
N THR A 153 18.26 -15.09 31.00
CA THR A 153 19.50 -15.36 30.24
C THR A 153 19.33 -15.12 28.74
N LEU A 154 18.13 -15.24 28.20
CA LEU A 154 17.84 -15.07 26.77
C LEU A 154 17.49 -13.63 26.36
N ILE A 155 17.35 -12.69 27.30
CA ILE A 155 17.07 -11.26 27.00
C ILE A 155 17.96 -10.72 25.88
N PRO A 156 19.31 -10.86 25.93
CA PRO A 156 20.18 -10.27 24.91
C PRO A 156 19.95 -10.88 23.52
N LEU A 157 19.51 -12.13 23.43
CA LEU A 157 19.18 -12.78 22.15
C LEU A 157 17.89 -12.23 21.56
N PHE A 158 16.86 -11.98 22.37
CA PHE A 158 15.60 -11.38 21.90
C PHE A 158 15.75 -9.90 21.53
N GLU A 159 16.59 -9.16 22.25
CA GLU A 159 16.96 -7.78 21.88
C GLU A 159 17.74 -7.77 20.57
N ASN A 160 18.71 -8.68 20.39
CA ASN A 160 19.43 -8.85 19.14
C ASN A 160 18.54 -9.34 17.99
N LEU A 161 17.53 -10.16 18.24
CA LEU A 161 16.53 -10.54 17.22
C LEU A 161 15.67 -9.35 16.81
N SER A 162 15.32 -8.47 17.75
CA SER A 162 14.61 -7.22 17.44
C SER A 162 15.46 -6.30 16.54
N VAL A 163 16.77 -6.21 16.81
CA VAL A 163 17.74 -5.40 16.02
C VAL A 163 18.22 -6.10 14.73
N ALA A 164 18.29 -7.43 14.70
CA ALA A 164 18.71 -8.19 13.54
C ALA A 164 17.62 -8.22 12.46
N VAL A 165 16.35 -8.09 12.86
CA VAL A 165 15.27 -7.88 11.89
C VAL A 165 15.39 -6.51 11.20
N ASP A 166 16.03 -5.50 11.83
CA ASP A 166 16.41 -4.24 11.15
C ASP A 166 17.54 -4.42 10.12
N LYS A 167 18.28 -5.55 10.13
CA LYS A 167 19.50 -5.77 9.32
C LYS A 167 19.55 -7.09 8.54
N ALA A 168 18.54 -7.95 8.59
CA ALA A 168 18.56 -9.23 7.91
C ALA A 168 18.21 -9.11 6.41
N PRO A 169 18.98 -9.78 5.51
CA PRO A 169 18.75 -9.77 4.07
C PRO A 169 17.67 -10.77 3.63
N ASP A 170 16.92 -10.36 2.59
CA ASP A 170 15.98 -11.13 1.79
C ASP A 170 16.57 -12.51 1.37
N HIS A 171 16.04 -13.60 1.97
CA HIS A 171 16.26 -15.00 1.58
C HIS A 171 14.92 -15.72 1.81
N GLY A 172 14.22 -16.31 0.83
CA GLY A 172 14.72 -17.16 -0.24
C GLY A 172 14.53 -18.63 0.14
N SER A 173 13.28 -19.08 0.34
CA SER A 173 12.99 -20.46 0.74
C SER A 173 12.97 -21.39 -0.48
N GLY A 174 14.04 -22.16 -0.63
CA GLY A 174 14.08 -23.39 -1.41
C GLY A 174 14.43 -24.56 -0.50
N SER A 175 13.73 -25.68 -0.69
CA SER A 175 13.98 -27.08 -0.26
C SER A 175 12.61 -27.67 0.09
N GLY A 176 12.18 -28.86 -0.33
CA GLY A 176 12.87 -30.13 -0.47
C GLY A 176 11.85 -31.19 0.00
N ARG A 177 11.73 -32.29 -0.75
CA ARG A 177 10.96 -33.53 -0.44
C ARG A 177 11.24 -34.01 1.01
N ALA A 178 10.34 -34.58 1.81
CA ALA A 178 9.47 -35.78 1.71
C ALA A 178 8.80 -36.01 3.11
N PRO A 179 8.07 -37.10 3.44
CA PRO A 179 7.11 -37.94 2.72
C PRO A 179 5.71 -37.98 3.39
N ARG A 180 4.79 -38.73 2.76
CA ARG A 180 3.38 -38.99 3.09
C ARG A 180 3.16 -39.86 4.34
N ASP A 181 2.09 -39.61 5.09
CA ASP A 181 1.11 -40.61 5.61
C ASP A 181 -0.08 -39.85 6.25
N SER A 182 -1.28 -39.84 5.67
CA SER A 182 -2.42 -40.78 5.77
C SER A 182 -3.25 -40.70 7.07
N SER A 183 -4.56 -40.79 6.89
CA SER A 183 -5.66 -40.99 7.88
C SER A 183 -6.14 -39.82 8.76
N ARG A 184 -7.23 -39.20 8.28
CA ARG A 184 -8.44 -38.78 9.03
C ARG A 184 -9.01 -39.96 9.87
N PRO A 185 -9.96 -39.80 10.84
CA PRO A 185 -11.07 -38.81 10.80
C PRO A 185 -11.60 -38.23 12.14
N ASP A 186 -12.43 -37.19 11.96
CA ASP A 186 -13.70 -36.85 12.64
C ASP A 186 -13.92 -37.14 14.14
N HIS A 187 -14.34 -36.12 14.89
CA HIS A 187 -15.71 -36.11 15.43
C HIS A 187 -16.22 -34.73 15.84
N ARG A 188 -17.45 -34.48 15.41
CA ARG A 188 -18.37 -33.37 15.63
C ARG A 188 -19.17 -33.57 16.93
N SER A 189 -19.42 -32.51 17.70
CA SER A 189 -20.71 -32.12 18.34
C SER A 189 -20.46 -31.14 19.50
N GLU A 190 -20.90 -29.89 19.43
CA GLU A 190 -22.24 -29.36 19.79
C GLU A 190 -22.57 -29.46 21.31
N ARG A 191 -22.60 -28.33 22.02
CA ARG A 191 -23.84 -27.62 22.47
C ARG A 191 -23.69 -26.79 23.79
N THR A 192 -24.13 -25.53 23.68
CA THR A 192 -25.02 -24.75 24.58
C THR A 192 -24.65 -24.58 26.05
N SER A 193 -24.29 -23.35 26.45
CA SER A 193 -25.17 -22.31 27.06
C SER A 193 -25.26 -22.39 28.58
N THR A 194 -24.91 -21.30 29.27
CA THR A 194 -25.82 -20.50 30.14
C THR A 194 -24.98 -19.53 30.98
N SER A 195 -25.33 -18.24 30.89
CA SER A 195 -25.01 -17.24 31.92
C SER A 195 -25.97 -17.42 33.10
N PRO A 196 -25.63 -16.88 34.29
CA PRO A 196 -26.39 -15.70 34.71
C PRO A 196 -25.60 -14.64 35.49
N ASP A 197 -26.02 -13.41 35.23
CA ASP A 197 -26.38 -12.34 36.18
C ASP A 197 -25.32 -11.44 36.87
N ARG A 198 -25.80 -10.20 37.04
CA ARG A 198 -25.17 -8.93 37.34
C ARG A 198 -24.97 -8.72 38.84
N SER A 199 -23.96 -7.94 39.21
CA SER A 199 -24.13 -6.90 40.24
C SER A 199 -23.07 -5.79 40.12
N ASP A 200 -23.58 -4.63 39.72
CA ASP A 200 -23.36 -3.29 40.29
C ASP A 200 -22.14 -3.05 41.20
N ARG A 201 -21.27 -2.08 40.82
CA ARG A 201 -20.73 -1.05 41.73
C ARG A 201 -19.85 0.01 41.03
N GLN A 202 -20.40 1.21 41.01
CA GLN A 202 -19.79 2.51 41.34
C GLN A 202 -18.42 2.92 40.75
N ARG A 203 -18.50 3.96 39.90
CA ARG A 203 -17.42 4.89 39.53
C ARG A 203 -16.95 5.75 40.73
N PRO A 204 -15.73 6.31 40.61
CA PRO A 204 -15.63 7.77 40.69
C PRO A 204 -14.85 8.39 39.52
N ARG A 205 -15.28 9.61 39.14
CA ARG A 205 -14.60 10.56 38.26
C ARG A 205 -13.83 11.59 39.11
N ALA A 206 -12.57 11.84 38.77
CA ALA A 206 -11.76 13.07 38.99
C ALA A 206 -10.32 12.74 38.53
N ALA A 207 -9.49 13.56 37.90
CA ALA A 207 -9.53 14.97 37.54
C ALA A 207 -8.55 15.21 36.36
N TYR A 208 -8.74 16.35 35.70
CA TYR A 208 -8.02 16.90 34.56
C TYR A 208 -6.54 17.24 34.80
N LYS A 209 -5.80 17.31 33.67
CA LYS A 209 -4.71 18.26 33.31
C LYS A 209 -3.43 18.28 34.15
N ARG A 210 -2.31 17.84 33.55
CA ARG A 210 -1.06 18.63 33.40
C ARG A 210 -0.03 17.85 32.59
N ALA A 211 0.40 18.38 31.43
CA ALA A 211 1.77 18.33 30.90
C ALA A 211 1.81 18.68 29.40
N GLU A 212 1.52 19.94 29.09
CA GLU A 212 2.14 20.65 27.97
C GLU A 212 2.70 21.95 28.56
N GLU A 213 3.71 22.51 27.91
CA GLU A 213 4.55 23.67 28.31
C GLU A 213 5.83 23.32 29.09
N ARG A 214 6.86 22.90 28.34
CA ARG A 214 8.15 23.62 28.36
C ARG A 214 8.65 23.79 26.93
N THR A 215 8.53 25.02 26.47
CA THR A 215 9.08 25.59 25.24
C THR A 215 10.59 25.82 25.37
N SER A 216 11.28 25.60 24.24
CA SER A 216 12.41 26.35 23.66
C SER A 216 13.37 27.13 24.57
N GLU A 217 14.68 26.91 24.39
CA GLU A 217 15.61 27.93 23.84
C GLU A 217 17.04 27.39 23.67
N SER A 218 17.80 28.08 22.80
CA SER A 218 19.22 27.96 22.38
C SER A 218 19.46 27.12 21.10
N ALA A 219 19.56 27.69 19.89
CA ALA A 219 20.38 28.77 19.30
C ALA A 219 21.61 28.24 18.51
N GLU A 220 21.54 28.48 17.20
CA GLU A 220 22.56 28.72 16.16
C GLU A 220 24.04 28.35 16.36
N GLY A 221 24.62 27.77 15.30
CA GLY A 221 26.06 27.72 15.04
C GLY A 221 26.40 26.80 13.87
N GLY A 222 26.70 27.37 12.69
CA GLY A 222 27.22 26.63 11.54
C GLY A 222 28.74 26.59 11.51
N SER A 223 29.30 25.58 10.83
CA SER A 223 30.57 25.66 10.11
C SER A 223 30.82 24.37 9.31
N ASP A 224 31.19 24.57 8.05
CA ASP A 224 31.85 23.62 7.18
C ASP A 224 33.14 23.07 7.81
N GLU A 225 33.45 21.79 7.58
CA GLU A 225 34.83 21.29 7.61
C GLU A 225 34.99 20.08 6.68
N GLU A 226 35.86 20.23 5.69
CA GLU A 226 36.37 19.20 4.80
C GLU A 226 37.54 18.43 5.43
N SER A 227 37.70 17.18 4.97
CA SER A 227 38.92 16.35 4.92
C SER A 227 39.42 15.65 6.19
N GLU A 228 39.52 14.31 6.17
CA GLU A 228 40.78 13.61 5.85
C GLU A 228 40.61 12.08 5.73
N ASP A 229 41.55 11.50 5.00
CA ASP A 229 41.57 10.20 4.33
C ASP A 229 42.07 9.07 5.25
N GLN A 230 41.40 7.90 5.24
CA GLN A 230 42.04 6.63 5.66
C GLN A 230 41.65 5.46 4.74
N PRO A 231 42.61 4.60 4.35
CA PRO A 231 42.46 3.69 3.23
C PRO A 231 41.92 2.32 3.66
N GLY A 232 41.14 1.71 2.77
CA GLY A 232 40.93 0.26 2.79
C GLY A 232 39.60 -0.19 3.38
N THR A 233 38.49 0.11 2.70
CA THR A 233 37.38 -0.84 2.61
C THR A 233 36.91 -0.91 1.18
N THR A 234 36.94 -2.12 0.63
CA THR A 234 36.42 -2.48 -0.68
C THR A 234 35.02 -1.89 -0.86
N ARG A 235 34.91 -0.88 -1.73
CA ARG A 235 33.62 -0.34 -2.20
C ARG A 235 32.81 -1.49 -2.79
N HIS A 236 31.86 -2.00 -2.03
CA HIS A 236 30.78 -2.78 -2.61
C HIS A 236 30.06 -1.91 -3.66
N PRO A 237 29.77 -2.43 -4.86
CA PRO A 237 29.08 -1.67 -5.87
C PRO A 237 27.72 -1.24 -5.31
N LYS A 238 27.42 0.06 -5.39
CA LYS A 238 26.11 0.62 -5.04
C LYS A 238 25.02 -0.25 -5.67
N ARG A 239 24.13 -0.83 -4.85
CA ARG A 239 22.93 -1.56 -5.31
C ARG A 239 22.21 -0.68 -6.32
N GLY A 240 22.23 -1.12 -7.58
CA GLY A 240 21.84 -0.33 -8.74
C GLY A 240 20.35 -0.07 -8.85
N SER A 241 20.03 0.83 -9.79
CA SER A 241 18.75 1.38 -10.26
C SER A 241 17.48 0.49 -10.35
N ASP A 242 17.50 -0.78 -9.98
CA ASP A 242 16.44 -1.74 -10.31
C ASP A 242 15.13 -1.58 -9.51
N THR A 243 15.11 -0.80 -8.45
CA THR A 243 13.91 -0.61 -7.59
C THR A 243 13.33 0.80 -7.63
N GLN A 244 13.99 1.75 -8.29
CA GLN A 244 13.45 3.11 -8.37
C GLN A 244 12.35 3.19 -9.43
N PRO A 245 11.23 3.88 -9.15
CA PRO A 245 10.22 4.10 -10.15
C PRO A 245 10.79 4.93 -11.30
N ILE A 246 10.40 4.59 -12.52
CA ILE A 246 10.69 5.35 -13.73
C ILE A 246 9.72 6.53 -13.76
N LEU A 247 10.26 7.74 -13.69
CA LEU A 247 9.51 8.99 -13.62
C LEU A 247 9.81 9.87 -14.83
N TYR A 248 8.92 10.83 -15.08
CA TYR A 248 9.08 11.90 -16.07
C TYR A 248 9.06 13.25 -15.36
N PRO A 249 10.11 13.60 -14.57
CA PRO A 249 10.07 14.75 -13.67
C PRO A 249 10.37 16.10 -14.34
N ARG A 250 10.79 16.11 -15.62
CA ARG A 250 11.17 17.32 -16.35
C ARG A 250 9.94 18.09 -16.82
N ILE A 251 9.26 18.74 -15.88
CA ILE A 251 8.05 19.53 -16.12
C ILE A 251 8.15 20.82 -15.33
N ASP A 252 7.99 21.95 -16.00
CA ASP A 252 7.81 23.24 -15.31
C ASP A 252 6.33 23.43 -14.97
N GLY A 253 5.92 22.88 -13.83
CA GLY A 253 4.54 22.94 -13.35
C GLY A 253 4.07 24.37 -13.07
N VAL A 254 4.98 25.26 -12.63
CA VAL A 254 4.65 26.65 -12.32
C VAL A 254 4.42 27.44 -13.62
N ALA A 255 5.27 27.24 -14.63
CA ALA A 255 5.05 27.85 -15.94
C ALA A 255 3.78 27.32 -16.62
N ALA A 256 3.51 26.01 -16.54
CA ALA A 256 2.29 25.42 -17.07
C ALA A 256 1.03 25.99 -16.38
N LEU A 257 1.08 26.18 -15.06
CA LEU A 257 -0.02 26.77 -14.29
C LEU A 257 -0.23 28.24 -14.62
N LYS A 258 0.84 29.02 -14.76
CA LYS A 258 0.75 30.43 -15.17
C LYS A 258 0.10 30.58 -16.54
N GLU A 259 0.47 29.71 -17.47
CA GLU A 259 -0.12 29.72 -18.80
C GLU A 259 -1.59 29.27 -18.74
N LEU A 260 -1.95 28.35 -17.84
CA LEU A 260 -3.33 27.89 -17.61
C LEU A 260 -4.19 29.04 -17.07
N GLU A 261 -3.69 29.78 -16.09
CA GLU A 261 -4.31 31.01 -15.56
C GLU A 261 -4.57 32.02 -16.69
N ARG A 262 -3.61 32.22 -17.60
CA ARG A 262 -3.74 33.14 -18.74
C ARG A 262 -4.88 32.76 -19.69
N HIS A 263 -5.02 31.47 -20.00
CA HIS A 263 -6.09 31.00 -20.88
C HIS A 263 -7.48 31.02 -20.21
N LEU A 264 -7.50 30.82 -18.90
CA LEU A 264 -8.73 30.75 -18.11
C LEU A 264 -9.20 32.12 -17.60
N GLU A 265 -8.37 33.17 -17.67
CA GLU A 265 -8.55 34.46 -17.00
C GLU A 265 -9.95 35.06 -17.11
N ARG A 266 -10.62 34.92 -18.27
CA ARG A 266 -11.93 35.50 -18.58
C ARG A 266 -13.12 34.56 -18.36
N VAL A 267 -12.88 33.29 -18.05
CA VAL A 267 -13.90 32.23 -18.02
C VAL A 267 -14.03 31.58 -16.63
N ILE A 268 -13.10 31.90 -15.71
CA ILE A 268 -13.10 31.40 -14.34
C ILE A 268 -13.67 32.40 -13.35
N THR A 269 -14.35 31.87 -12.35
CA THR A 269 -14.86 32.55 -11.17
C THR A 269 -13.74 32.90 -10.19
N ASP A 270 -14.01 33.79 -9.24
CA ASP A 270 -13.03 34.13 -8.17
C ASP A 270 -12.65 32.91 -7.32
N ARG A 271 -13.60 31.97 -7.14
CA ARG A 271 -13.34 30.70 -6.44
C ARG A 271 -12.35 29.83 -7.20
N GLU A 272 -12.53 29.67 -8.51
CA GLU A 272 -11.62 28.91 -9.37
C GLU A 272 -10.23 29.59 -9.46
N ARG A 273 -10.20 30.94 -9.47
CA ARG A 273 -8.94 31.71 -9.42
C ARG A 273 -8.19 31.49 -8.11
N SER A 274 -8.91 31.45 -6.98
CA SER A 274 -8.34 31.07 -5.69
C SER A 274 -7.80 29.64 -5.70
N ALA A 275 -8.52 28.70 -6.34
CA ALA A 275 -8.09 27.31 -6.44
C ALA A 275 -6.76 27.17 -7.22
N LEU A 276 -6.59 27.90 -8.32
CA LEU A 276 -5.34 27.97 -9.08
C LEU A 276 -4.20 28.60 -8.25
N THR A 277 -4.51 29.65 -7.49
CA THR A 277 -3.52 30.31 -6.61
C THR A 277 -3.02 29.36 -5.51
N GLN A 278 -3.91 28.62 -4.86
CA GLN A 278 -3.54 27.60 -3.87
C GLN A 278 -2.69 26.48 -4.49
N LEU A 279 -3.02 26.05 -5.71
CA LEU A 279 -2.27 25.05 -6.45
C LEU A 279 -0.85 25.54 -6.79
N ARG A 280 -0.71 26.84 -7.12
CA ARG A 280 0.59 27.49 -7.34
C ARG A 280 1.41 27.51 -6.06
N ASP A 281 0.81 27.91 -4.95
CA ASP A 281 1.47 27.94 -3.65
C ASP A 281 1.96 26.55 -3.26
N TYR A 282 1.14 25.52 -3.47
CA TYR A 282 1.51 24.13 -3.23
C TYR A 282 2.71 23.69 -4.07
N LEU A 283 2.72 23.99 -5.36
CA LEU A 283 3.84 23.67 -6.26
C LEU A 283 5.13 24.40 -5.90
N VAL A 284 5.04 25.67 -5.49
CA VAL A 284 6.21 26.48 -5.11
C VAL A 284 6.78 26.05 -3.77
N LYS A 285 5.91 25.77 -2.78
CA LYS A 285 6.33 25.36 -1.43
C LYS A 285 6.80 23.91 -1.39
N GLY A 286 6.28 23.05 -2.27
CA GLY A 286 6.60 21.62 -2.29
C GLY A 286 5.99 20.84 -1.12
N HIS A 287 4.98 21.40 -0.46
CA HIS A 287 4.16 20.78 0.58
C HIS A 287 2.88 21.61 0.81
N GLY A 288 1.96 21.10 1.62
CA GLY A 288 0.75 21.80 2.03
C GLY A 288 -0.51 21.33 1.31
N ALA A 289 -0.58 20.03 0.97
CA ALA A 289 -1.71 19.44 0.26
C ALA A 289 -3.05 19.62 1.01
N PHE A 290 -3.02 19.82 2.33
CA PHE A 290 -4.19 20.13 3.17
C PHE A 290 -4.92 21.42 2.76
N ALA A 291 -4.25 22.34 2.06
CA ALA A 291 -4.86 23.57 1.54
C ALA A 291 -5.60 23.34 0.22
N LEU A 292 -5.44 22.17 -0.39
CA LEU A 292 -6.13 21.76 -1.62
C LEU A 292 -7.33 20.87 -1.26
N GLY A 293 -8.32 20.85 -2.15
CA GLY A 293 -9.47 19.97 -2.02
C GLY A 293 -10.50 20.12 -3.12
N GLN A 294 -11.78 20.08 -2.74
CA GLN A 294 -12.89 20.00 -3.69
C GLN A 294 -12.92 21.13 -4.72
N GLN A 295 -12.47 22.35 -4.37
CA GLN A 295 -12.44 23.48 -5.30
C GLN A 295 -11.51 23.23 -6.50
N GLN A 296 -10.37 22.57 -6.27
CA GLN A 296 -9.46 22.18 -7.34
C GLN A 296 -10.10 21.09 -8.22
N PHE A 297 -10.75 20.09 -7.63
CA PHE A 297 -11.40 19.02 -8.40
C PHE A 297 -12.59 19.52 -9.22
N ASP A 298 -13.39 20.45 -8.69
CA ASP A 298 -14.49 21.06 -9.46
C ASP A 298 -13.93 21.81 -10.70
N LEU A 299 -12.80 22.51 -10.54
CA LEU A 299 -12.10 23.16 -11.65
C LEU A 299 -11.51 22.14 -12.64
N PHE A 300 -10.88 21.07 -12.14
CA PHE A 300 -10.30 20.03 -12.98
C PHE A 300 -11.38 19.33 -13.79
N ASP A 301 -12.50 18.99 -13.15
CA ASP A 301 -13.65 18.38 -13.79
C ASP A 301 -14.19 19.27 -14.91
N LYS A 302 -14.37 20.57 -14.64
CA LYS A 302 -14.76 21.56 -15.66
C LYS A 302 -13.78 21.58 -16.84
N VAL A 303 -12.46 21.56 -16.60
CA VAL A 303 -11.45 21.61 -17.67
C VAL A 303 -11.34 20.29 -18.45
N LEU A 304 -11.41 19.14 -17.77
CA LEU A 304 -11.20 17.82 -18.33
C LEU A 304 -12.45 17.23 -18.99
N THR A 305 -13.66 17.69 -18.62
CA THR A 305 -14.92 17.15 -19.15
C THR A 305 -15.64 18.08 -20.13
N HIS A 306 -15.50 19.41 -20.02
CA HIS A 306 -16.24 20.31 -20.91
C HIS A 306 -15.69 20.28 -22.34
N ARG A 307 -16.59 20.01 -23.30
CA ARG A 307 -16.30 19.88 -24.74
C ARG A 307 -15.74 21.16 -25.37
N ASP A 308 -15.98 22.31 -24.77
CA ASP A 308 -15.54 23.62 -25.28
C ASP A 308 -14.13 24.00 -24.80
N GLY A 309 -13.50 23.17 -23.94
CA GLY A 309 -12.11 23.37 -23.54
C GLY A 309 -11.15 23.14 -24.71
N SER A 310 -10.28 24.12 -24.97
CA SER A 310 -9.20 23.95 -25.96
C SER A 310 -8.27 22.81 -25.53
N PRO A 311 -7.82 21.93 -26.46
CA PRO A 311 -6.82 20.89 -26.16
C PRO A 311 -5.58 21.44 -25.44
N ALA A 312 -5.17 22.68 -25.75
CA ALA A 312 -4.05 23.34 -25.07
C ALA A 312 -4.28 23.47 -23.56
N VAL A 313 -5.50 23.85 -23.14
CA VAL A 313 -5.86 24.02 -21.72
C VAL A 313 -5.81 22.67 -20.99
N ARG A 314 -6.31 21.60 -21.61
CA ARG A 314 -6.24 20.24 -21.03
C ARG A 314 -4.80 19.76 -20.89
N LEU A 315 -3.99 19.91 -21.93
CA LEU A 315 -2.56 19.55 -21.88
C LEU A 315 -1.81 20.29 -20.78
N MET A 316 -2.11 21.57 -20.59
CA MET A 316 -1.49 22.38 -19.54
C MET A 316 -1.94 21.94 -18.15
N LEU A 317 -3.21 21.62 -17.96
CA LEU A 317 -3.68 21.04 -16.70
C LEU A 317 -3.01 19.68 -16.43
N LEU A 318 -2.87 18.81 -17.43
CA LEU A 318 -2.17 17.53 -17.27
C LEU A 318 -0.71 17.72 -16.87
N ARG A 319 -0.01 18.73 -17.40
CA ARG A 319 1.36 19.07 -16.99
C ARG A 319 1.42 19.60 -15.55
N VAL A 320 0.46 20.42 -15.15
CA VAL A 320 0.33 20.87 -13.76
C VAL A 320 0.13 19.66 -12.84
N LEU A 321 -0.77 18.74 -13.20
CA LEU A 321 -1.00 17.51 -12.43
C LEU A 321 0.24 16.61 -12.38
N GLN A 322 1.00 16.50 -13.47
CA GLN A 322 2.25 15.75 -13.46
C GLN A 322 3.30 16.35 -12.51
N ALA A 323 3.33 17.67 -12.35
CA ALA A 323 4.20 18.32 -11.37
C ALA A 323 3.68 18.13 -9.93
N VAL A 324 2.37 18.26 -9.72
CA VAL A 324 1.69 17.99 -8.45
C VAL A 324 1.95 16.56 -7.96
N ALA A 325 1.93 15.58 -8.86
CA ALA A 325 2.19 14.17 -8.57
C ALA A 325 3.58 13.91 -7.98
N LEU A 326 4.53 14.83 -8.16
CA LEU A 326 5.90 14.70 -7.67
C LEU A 326 6.08 15.32 -6.27
N VAL A 327 5.05 15.92 -5.69
CA VAL A 327 5.11 16.56 -4.37
C VAL A 327 4.81 15.53 -3.27
N LYS A 328 5.54 15.58 -2.14
CA LYS A 328 5.63 14.47 -1.16
C LYS A 328 4.29 14.08 -0.53
N ASP A 329 3.46 15.07 -0.22
CA ASP A 329 2.17 14.93 0.49
C ASP A 329 0.97 14.89 -0.47
N VAL A 330 1.19 14.67 -1.78
CA VAL A 330 0.14 14.64 -2.80
C VAL A 330 -0.98 13.64 -2.51
N VAL A 331 -0.69 12.56 -1.79
CA VAL A 331 -1.72 11.57 -1.41
C VAL A 331 -2.87 12.19 -0.62
N LEU A 332 -2.59 13.17 0.25
CA LEU A 332 -3.62 13.88 1.02
C LEU A 332 -4.60 14.65 0.12
N PHE A 333 -4.10 15.13 -1.02
CA PHE A 333 -4.93 15.77 -2.04
C PHE A 333 -5.69 14.72 -2.85
N LEU A 334 -5.02 13.65 -3.32
CA LEU A 334 -5.64 12.58 -4.11
C LEU A 334 -6.79 11.87 -3.37
N HIS A 335 -6.69 11.68 -2.06
CA HIS A 335 -7.75 11.07 -1.25
C HIS A 335 -9.03 11.90 -1.18
N GLN A 336 -8.98 13.16 -1.58
CA GLN A 336 -10.15 14.04 -1.66
C GLN A 336 -10.89 13.93 -3.01
N ASP A 337 -10.33 13.26 -4.02
CA ASP A 337 -11.01 12.99 -5.31
C ASP A 337 -12.07 11.88 -5.16
N ARG A 338 -13.13 12.13 -4.38
CA ARG A 338 -14.17 11.14 -4.05
C ARG A 338 -15.51 11.39 -4.72
N LYS A 339 -15.78 12.64 -5.11
CA LYS A 339 -17.10 13.05 -5.61
C LYS A 339 -17.28 12.61 -7.07
N ASN A 340 -16.41 13.11 -7.95
CA ASN A 340 -16.50 12.90 -9.40
C ASN A 340 -15.39 11.98 -9.93
N HIS A 341 -14.41 11.62 -9.08
CA HIS A 341 -13.22 10.86 -9.47
C HIS A 341 -12.57 11.46 -10.72
N CYS A 342 -12.50 12.79 -10.81
CA CYS A 342 -12.33 13.49 -12.09
C CYS A 342 -11.01 13.12 -12.79
N ILE A 343 -9.95 12.88 -12.01
CA ILE A 343 -8.65 12.44 -12.54
C ILE A 343 -8.80 11.03 -13.12
N MET A 344 -9.32 10.08 -12.34
CA MET A 344 -9.40 8.69 -12.77
C MET A 344 -10.48 8.42 -13.81
N SER A 345 -11.56 9.20 -13.83
CA SER A 345 -12.57 9.22 -14.90
C SER A 345 -11.96 9.70 -16.22
N TYR A 346 -11.03 10.65 -16.19
CA TYR A 346 -10.29 11.07 -17.39
C TYR A 346 -9.27 10.02 -17.84
N VAL A 347 -8.52 9.43 -16.89
CA VAL A 347 -7.61 8.30 -17.16
C VAL A 347 -8.35 7.10 -17.77
N TYR A 348 -9.51 6.73 -17.22
CA TYR A 348 -10.31 5.62 -17.72
C TYR A 348 -10.71 5.80 -19.19
N ARG A 349 -10.88 7.05 -19.64
CA ARG A 349 -11.27 7.39 -21.03
C ARG A 349 -10.08 7.51 -21.99
N ILE A 350 -8.87 7.14 -21.58
CA ILE A 350 -7.63 7.30 -22.36
C ILE A 350 -7.74 6.90 -23.85
N ALA A 351 -8.43 5.79 -24.17
CA ALA A 351 -8.61 5.33 -25.54
C ALA A 351 -9.36 6.32 -26.46
N LYS A 352 -10.15 7.23 -25.87
CA LYS A 352 -10.93 8.27 -26.57
C LYS A 352 -10.22 9.63 -26.58
N LEU A 353 -9.09 9.79 -25.88
CA LEU A 353 -8.37 11.05 -25.79
C LEU A 353 -7.49 11.27 -27.04
N PRO A 354 -7.18 12.51 -27.42
CA PRO A 354 -6.13 12.83 -28.40
C PRO A 354 -4.77 12.24 -27.99
N SER A 355 -3.90 11.93 -28.96
CA SER A 355 -2.60 11.28 -28.72
C SER A 355 -1.74 12.02 -27.71
N ASP A 356 -1.71 13.34 -27.79
CA ASP A 356 -0.88 14.16 -26.90
C ASP A 356 -1.41 14.10 -25.46
N GLU A 357 -2.73 14.08 -25.29
CA GLU A 357 -3.37 13.95 -23.97
C GLU A 357 -3.13 12.54 -23.38
N GLN A 358 -3.16 11.49 -24.22
CA GLN A 358 -2.81 10.13 -23.79
C GLN A 358 -1.38 10.07 -23.24
N ASP A 359 -0.43 10.71 -23.92
CA ASP A 359 0.99 10.67 -23.52
C ASP A 359 1.21 11.43 -22.21
N GLU A 360 0.54 12.57 -22.01
CA GLU A 360 0.61 13.32 -20.76
C GLU A 360 -0.09 12.57 -19.60
N VAL A 361 -1.16 11.82 -19.86
CA VAL A 361 -1.80 10.93 -18.88
C VAL A 361 -0.85 9.80 -18.44
N LEU A 362 -0.19 9.13 -19.39
CA LEU A 362 0.75 8.05 -19.05
C LEU A 362 1.95 8.57 -18.23
N LYS A 363 2.46 9.76 -18.54
CA LYS A 363 3.49 10.44 -17.73
C LYS A 363 2.99 10.78 -16.33
N LEU A 364 1.75 11.27 -16.19
CA LEU A 364 1.12 11.55 -14.91
C LEU A 364 1.08 10.30 -14.02
N LEU A 365 0.60 9.19 -14.57
CA LEU A 365 0.53 7.91 -13.85
C LEU A 365 1.92 7.42 -13.42
N CYS A 366 2.94 7.56 -14.29
CA CYS A 366 4.31 7.25 -13.91
C CYS A 366 4.82 8.14 -12.77
N ASN A 367 4.55 9.44 -12.82
CA ASN A 367 4.96 10.39 -11.77
C ASN A 367 4.27 10.13 -10.43
N LEU A 368 3.01 9.69 -10.44
CA LEU A 368 2.29 9.26 -9.25
C LEU A 368 2.93 8.04 -8.58
N CYS A 369 3.77 7.27 -9.28
CA CYS A 369 4.56 6.20 -8.68
C CYS A 369 5.78 6.68 -7.89
N LYS A 370 6.07 8.00 -7.83
CA LYS A 370 7.21 8.55 -7.07
C LYS A 370 7.16 8.18 -5.60
N HIS A 371 5.98 8.32 -4.99
CA HIS A 371 5.74 7.99 -3.59
C HIS A 371 4.94 6.68 -3.50
N THR A 372 5.24 5.85 -2.50
CA THR A 372 4.52 4.58 -2.29
C THR A 372 3.02 4.83 -2.12
N SER A 373 2.63 5.79 -1.27
CA SER A 373 1.23 6.09 -0.98
C SER A 373 0.41 6.55 -2.20
N SER A 374 0.98 7.39 -3.07
CA SER A 374 0.32 7.79 -4.32
C SER A 374 0.33 6.68 -5.38
N CYS A 375 1.35 5.81 -5.37
CA CYS A 375 1.37 4.62 -6.21
C CYS A 375 0.29 3.61 -5.79
N ASP A 376 0.10 3.41 -4.49
CA ASP A 376 -0.93 2.51 -3.95
C ASP A 376 -2.33 3.06 -4.22
N TRP A 377 -2.51 4.38 -4.18
CA TRP A 377 -3.76 5.04 -4.57
C TRP A 377 -4.19 4.72 -6.02
N LEU A 378 -3.24 4.55 -6.95
CA LEU A 378 -3.54 4.11 -8.32
C LEU A 378 -4.11 2.68 -8.36
N LEU A 379 -3.82 1.86 -7.36
CA LEU A 379 -4.23 0.47 -7.25
C LEU A 379 -5.44 0.28 -6.32
N TYR A 380 -6.10 1.36 -5.88
CA TYR A 380 -7.30 1.24 -5.07
C TYR A 380 -8.42 0.54 -5.85
N ALA A 381 -8.92 -0.55 -5.26
CA ALA A 381 -9.97 -1.39 -5.83
C ALA A 381 -11.39 -0.93 -5.44
N SER A 382 -11.52 0.09 -4.58
CA SER A 382 -12.82 0.66 -4.21
C SER A 382 -13.55 1.14 -5.46
N GLU A 383 -14.79 0.66 -5.61
CA GLU A 383 -15.57 0.92 -6.81
C GLU A 383 -16.31 2.25 -6.74
N TRP A 384 -16.40 2.91 -7.89
CA TRP A 384 -17.13 4.15 -8.11
C TRP A 384 -17.80 4.10 -9.49
N ASN A 385 -18.88 4.87 -9.65
CA ASN A 385 -19.61 4.94 -10.91
C ASN A 385 -18.96 5.99 -11.81
N GLU A 386 -18.54 5.60 -13.01
CA GLU A 386 -18.08 6.57 -14.00
C GLU A 386 -19.29 7.23 -14.66
N GLU A 387 -19.42 8.55 -14.54
CA GLU A 387 -20.65 9.28 -14.87
C GLU A 387 -21.01 9.26 -16.37
N LEU A 388 -20.03 9.21 -17.27
CA LEU A 388 -20.25 9.31 -18.72
C LEU A 388 -20.59 7.97 -19.37
N SER A 389 -20.10 6.87 -18.82
CA SER A 389 -20.27 5.50 -19.29
C SER A 389 -21.29 4.72 -18.47
N GLY A 390 -21.56 5.14 -17.23
CA GLY A 390 -22.44 4.46 -16.29
C GLY A 390 -21.88 3.13 -15.76
N LEU A 391 -20.60 2.84 -16.00
CA LEU A 391 -19.96 1.59 -15.61
C LEU A 391 -19.27 1.71 -14.24
N LEU A 392 -19.22 0.59 -13.52
CA LEU A 392 -18.43 0.45 -12.30
C LEU A 392 -16.94 0.46 -12.64
N CYS A 393 -16.24 1.47 -12.13
CA CYS A 393 -14.82 1.67 -12.27
C CYS A 393 -14.13 1.67 -10.90
N SER A 394 -12.80 1.64 -10.90
CA SER A 394 -11.95 1.83 -9.74
C SER A 394 -10.64 2.47 -10.19
N ASN A 395 -9.83 2.97 -9.27
CA ASN A 395 -8.53 3.53 -9.64
C ASN A 395 -7.65 2.46 -10.30
N ALA A 396 -7.68 1.23 -9.74
CA ALA A 396 -6.98 0.10 -10.31
C ALA A 396 -7.44 -0.17 -11.76
N LYS A 397 -8.76 -0.30 -11.99
CA LYS A 397 -9.33 -0.54 -13.33
C LYS A 397 -8.91 0.56 -14.33
N ALA A 398 -9.00 1.82 -13.95
CA ALA A 398 -8.61 2.94 -14.79
C ALA A 398 -7.10 2.95 -15.12
N THR A 399 -6.26 2.68 -14.11
CA THR A 399 -4.80 2.59 -14.29
C THR A 399 -4.42 1.45 -15.23
N ILE A 400 -5.02 0.27 -15.04
CA ILE A 400 -4.78 -0.91 -15.89
C ILE A 400 -5.22 -0.63 -17.33
N HIS A 401 -6.42 -0.08 -17.50
CA HIS A 401 -6.93 0.28 -18.81
C HIS A 401 -5.99 1.24 -19.56
N ALA A 402 -5.39 2.21 -18.86
CA ALA A 402 -4.39 3.11 -19.43
C ALA A 402 -3.09 2.39 -19.83
N VAL A 403 -2.58 1.48 -18.99
CA VAL A 403 -1.39 0.67 -19.33
C VAL A 403 -1.65 -0.18 -20.56
N VAL A 404 -2.75 -0.94 -20.56
CA VAL A 404 -3.14 -1.85 -21.65
C VAL A 404 -3.31 -1.08 -22.95
N HIS A 405 -4.05 0.04 -22.93
CA HIS A 405 -4.22 0.90 -24.10
C HIS A 405 -2.87 1.42 -24.62
N GLY A 406 -2.01 1.95 -23.76
CA GLY A 406 -0.73 2.51 -24.22
C GLY A 406 0.24 1.46 -24.76
N LEU A 407 0.25 0.23 -24.20
CA LEU A 407 1.02 -0.89 -24.76
C LEU A 407 0.50 -1.30 -26.16
N LEU A 408 -0.82 -1.37 -26.34
CA LEU A 408 -1.42 -2.02 -27.50
C LEU A 408 -1.90 -1.06 -28.60
N CYS A 409 -1.86 0.25 -28.39
CA CYS A 409 -2.32 1.25 -29.38
C CYS A 409 -1.38 1.43 -30.59
N GLY A 410 -0.24 0.74 -30.64
CA GLY A 410 0.70 0.78 -31.76
C GLY A 410 1.56 2.05 -31.86
N ARG A 411 1.43 3.00 -30.92
CA ARG A 411 2.26 4.22 -30.90
C ARG A 411 3.53 3.99 -30.08
N ARG A 412 4.69 4.25 -30.68
CA ARG A 412 6.02 4.04 -30.07
C ARG A 412 6.15 4.70 -28.69
N LEU A 413 5.82 5.98 -28.58
CA LEU A 413 5.93 6.72 -27.31
C LEU A 413 4.98 6.16 -26.23
N ALA A 414 3.73 5.86 -26.59
CA ALA A 414 2.78 5.26 -25.64
C ALA A 414 3.26 3.91 -25.12
N GLY A 415 3.80 3.06 -25.99
CA GLY A 415 4.38 1.78 -25.59
C GLY A 415 5.56 1.95 -24.62
N GLU A 416 6.43 2.94 -24.87
CA GLU A 416 7.53 3.29 -23.95
C GLU A 416 7.05 3.75 -22.57
N LEU A 417 6.07 4.66 -22.55
CA LEU A 417 5.49 5.20 -21.32
C LEU A 417 4.75 4.10 -20.54
N SER A 418 3.98 3.25 -21.22
CA SER A 418 3.27 2.15 -20.56
C SER A 418 4.20 1.03 -20.10
N ALA A 419 5.30 0.75 -20.81
CA ALA A 419 6.33 -0.17 -20.34
C ALA A 419 7.02 0.37 -19.06
N ALA A 420 7.22 1.68 -18.95
CA ALA A 420 7.68 2.30 -17.71
C ALA A 420 6.64 2.18 -16.58
N LEU A 421 5.37 2.44 -16.88
CA LEU A 421 4.30 2.35 -15.90
C LEU A 421 4.12 0.93 -15.37
N VAL A 422 4.10 -0.08 -16.24
CA VAL A 422 3.97 -1.48 -15.79
C VAL A 422 5.19 -1.93 -15.00
N PHE A 423 6.40 -1.44 -15.33
CA PHE A 423 7.59 -1.66 -14.50
C PHE A 423 7.40 -1.09 -13.09
N ASN A 424 6.88 0.13 -12.96
CA ASN A 424 6.61 0.76 -11.66
C ASN A 424 5.57 -0.02 -10.85
N LEU A 425 4.45 -0.37 -11.48
CA LEU A 425 3.35 -1.08 -10.84
C LEU A 425 3.76 -2.50 -10.43
N SER A 426 4.60 -3.17 -11.21
CA SER A 426 5.09 -4.53 -10.90
C SER A 426 5.96 -4.61 -9.65
N ALA A 427 6.48 -3.48 -9.17
CA ALA A 427 7.19 -3.41 -7.89
C ALA A 427 6.24 -3.38 -6.68
N ARG A 428 4.92 -3.33 -6.92
CA ARG A 428 3.86 -3.30 -5.90
C ARG A 428 3.10 -4.63 -5.86
N GLU A 429 2.40 -4.85 -4.76
CA GLU A 429 1.45 -5.96 -4.69
C GLU A 429 0.19 -5.62 -5.50
N VAL A 430 0.11 -6.17 -6.70
CA VAL A 430 -1.08 -6.05 -7.56
C VAL A 430 -2.08 -7.18 -7.27
N PHE A 431 -3.37 -6.89 -7.41
CA PHE A 431 -4.43 -7.90 -7.30
C PHE A 431 -4.31 -8.96 -8.41
N GLU A 432 -4.93 -10.13 -8.20
CA GLU A 432 -4.84 -11.29 -9.10
C GLU A 432 -5.32 -10.97 -10.52
N ASP A 433 -6.51 -10.39 -10.65
CA ASP A 433 -7.09 -9.96 -11.93
C ASP A 433 -6.24 -8.90 -12.64
N THR A 434 -5.58 -8.04 -11.87
CA THR A 434 -4.68 -7.00 -12.40
C THR A 434 -3.42 -7.60 -13.01
N ALA A 435 -2.80 -8.57 -12.32
CA ALA A 435 -1.58 -9.21 -12.78
C ALA A 435 -1.81 -9.99 -14.08
N THR A 436 -2.95 -10.67 -14.21
CA THR A 436 -3.29 -11.47 -15.40
C THR A 436 -3.55 -10.58 -16.61
N GLU A 437 -4.33 -9.50 -16.46
CA GLU A 437 -4.61 -8.54 -17.54
C GLU A 437 -3.35 -7.84 -18.03
N LEU A 438 -2.51 -7.34 -17.11
CA LEU A 438 -1.23 -6.72 -17.45
C LEU A 438 -0.26 -7.72 -18.10
N THR A 439 -0.25 -8.97 -17.64
CA THR A 439 0.55 -10.05 -18.25
C THR A 439 0.13 -10.29 -19.69
N ALA A 440 -1.16 -10.43 -19.98
CA ALA A 440 -1.66 -10.63 -21.34
C ALA A 440 -1.27 -9.47 -22.26
N ALA A 441 -1.41 -8.22 -21.80
CA ALA A 441 -1.00 -7.05 -22.57
C ALA A 441 0.52 -6.98 -22.80
N ILE A 442 1.34 -7.34 -21.80
CA ILE A 442 2.79 -7.42 -21.97
C ILE A 442 3.16 -8.48 -23.01
N ILE A 443 2.55 -9.66 -22.96
CA ILE A 443 2.81 -10.75 -23.91
C ILE A 443 2.55 -10.27 -25.34
N GLN A 444 1.36 -9.72 -25.58
CA GLN A 444 0.97 -9.20 -26.90
C GLN A 444 1.88 -8.05 -27.37
N TYR A 445 2.31 -7.18 -26.45
CA TYR A 445 3.26 -6.11 -26.78
C TYR A 445 4.64 -6.66 -27.20
N LEU A 446 5.15 -7.67 -26.49
CA LEU A 446 6.44 -8.30 -26.79
C LEU A 446 6.46 -9.12 -28.10
N GLU A 447 5.29 -9.52 -28.61
CA GLU A 447 5.16 -10.11 -29.94
C GLU A 447 5.47 -9.11 -31.06
N GLY A 448 5.23 -7.81 -30.84
CA GLY A 448 5.57 -6.73 -31.76
C GLY A 448 7.06 -6.35 -31.75
N GLU A 449 7.47 -5.40 -32.60
CA GLU A 449 8.82 -4.86 -32.56
C GLU A 449 9.01 -3.99 -31.30
N VAL A 450 9.88 -4.44 -30.40
CA VAL A 450 10.14 -3.77 -29.12
C VAL A 450 11.60 -3.40 -29.01
N GLU A 451 11.82 -2.17 -28.59
CA GLU A 451 13.15 -1.63 -28.27
C GLU A 451 13.68 -2.27 -26.97
N GLU A 452 14.99 -2.26 -26.79
CA GLU A 452 15.68 -3.03 -25.75
C GLU A 452 15.31 -2.61 -24.33
N GLU A 453 15.14 -1.31 -24.07
CA GLU A 453 14.70 -0.76 -22.78
C GLU A 453 13.28 -1.21 -22.41
N GLN A 454 12.37 -1.24 -23.38
CA GLN A 454 10.98 -1.65 -23.21
C GLN A 454 10.91 -3.15 -22.94
N ALA A 455 11.68 -3.96 -23.70
CA ALA A 455 11.82 -5.37 -23.43
C ALA A 455 12.32 -5.64 -22.01
N TYR A 456 13.36 -4.91 -21.57
CA TYR A 456 13.88 -5.02 -20.19
C TYR A 456 12.80 -4.75 -19.14
N ARG A 457 12.05 -3.66 -19.29
CA ARG A 457 10.97 -3.26 -18.37
C ARG A 457 9.85 -4.29 -18.31
N CYS A 458 9.38 -4.75 -19.48
CA CYS A 458 8.34 -5.76 -19.60
C CYS A 458 8.76 -7.12 -19.01
N PHE A 459 9.96 -7.61 -19.31
CA PHE A 459 10.44 -8.87 -18.73
C PHE A 459 10.69 -8.76 -17.22
N THR A 460 11.10 -7.59 -16.73
CA THR A 460 11.21 -7.34 -15.29
C THR A 460 9.84 -7.40 -14.62
N ALA A 461 8.81 -6.80 -15.23
CA ALA A 461 7.44 -6.86 -14.74
C ALA A 461 6.90 -8.31 -14.74
N LEU A 462 7.08 -9.07 -15.83
CA LEU A 462 6.71 -10.49 -15.89
C LEU A 462 7.42 -11.31 -14.81
N HIS A 463 8.72 -11.09 -14.61
CA HIS A 463 9.49 -11.79 -13.59
C HIS A 463 8.97 -11.50 -12.17
N ARG A 464 8.57 -10.25 -11.90
CA ARG A 464 7.94 -9.83 -10.63
C ARG A 464 6.55 -10.43 -10.46
N PHE A 465 5.70 -10.39 -11.48
CA PHE A 465 4.37 -11.01 -11.44
C PHE A 465 4.45 -12.53 -11.22
N LEU A 466 5.43 -13.22 -11.80
CA LEU A 466 5.69 -14.64 -11.54
C LEU A 466 6.11 -14.95 -10.10
N ARG A 467 6.62 -13.97 -9.33
CA ARG A 467 6.88 -14.15 -7.88
C ARG A 467 5.59 -14.06 -7.07
N CYS A 468 4.70 -13.14 -7.43
CA CYS A 468 3.49 -12.86 -6.67
C CYS A 468 2.31 -13.79 -7.04
N ARG A 469 2.17 -14.16 -8.32
CA ARG A 469 1.02 -14.90 -8.87
C ARG A 469 1.48 -15.96 -9.88
N TYR A 470 2.20 -16.96 -9.38
CA TYR A 470 2.88 -17.94 -10.21
C TYR A 470 1.95 -18.74 -11.15
N ASN A 471 0.82 -19.24 -10.66
CA ASN A 471 -0.02 -20.18 -11.42
C ASN A 471 -0.64 -19.54 -12.68
N ASP A 472 -1.33 -18.42 -12.53
CA ASP A 472 -2.08 -17.78 -13.62
C ASP A 472 -1.15 -17.12 -14.63
N VAL A 473 -0.14 -16.40 -14.12
CA VAL A 473 0.88 -15.75 -14.97
C VAL A 473 1.69 -16.81 -15.72
N SER A 474 2.07 -17.92 -15.07
CA SER A 474 2.76 -19.01 -15.77
C SER A 474 1.87 -19.69 -16.80
N ALA A 475 0.56 -19.85 -16.54
CA ALA A 475 -0.36 -20.46 -17.50
C ALA A 475 -0.54 -19.56 -18.74
N LEU A 476 -0.70 -18.24 -18.54
CA LEU A 476 -0.76 -17.26 -19.62
C LEU A 476 0.50 -17.26 -20.47
N ILE A 477 1.69 -17.24 -19.83
CA ILE A 477 2.96 -17.23 -20.58
C ILE A 477 3.13 -18.50 -21.42
N LYS A 478 2.68 -19.66 -20.91
CA LYS A 478 2.73 -20.92 -21.67
C LYS A 478 1.77 -20.94 -22.86
N THR A 479 0.59 -20.36 -22.68
CA THR A 479 -0.50 -20.47 -23.65
C THR A 479 -0.39 -19.41 -24.75
N LEU A 480 0.02 -18.20 -24.38
CA LEU A 480 0.04 -17.03 -25.26
C LEU A 480 1.46 -16.60 -25.68
N GLY A 481 2.52 -17.15 -25.08
CA GLY A 481 3.88 -16.62 -25.27
C GLY A 481 4.26 -15.58 -24.20
N PRO A 482 5.37 -14.85 -24.33
CA PRO A 482 5.99 -14.48 -25.60
C PRO A 482 6.93 -15.55 -26.11
N HIS A 483 7.15 -15.60 -27.42
CA HIS A 483 8.16 -16.47 -28.02
C HIS A 483 9.57 -16.05 -27.54
N LEU A 484 10.02 -16.61 -26.42
CA LEU A 484 11.27 -16.24 -25.73
C LEU A 484 12.49 -16.31 -26.67
N GLN A 485 12.47 -17.20 -27.66
CA GLN A 485 13.53 -17.36 -28.67
C GLN A 485 13.76 -16.09 -29.52
N LYS A 486 12.74 -15.24 -29.68
CA LYS A 486 12.84 -13.94 -30.37
C LYS A 486 13.87 -13.02 -29.73
N PHE A 487 14.10 -13.17 -28.43
CA PHE A 487 15.04 -12.33 -27.66
C PHE A 487 16.43 -12.96 -27.51
N SER A 488 16.75 -14.00 -28.30
CA SER A 488 18.06 -14.67 -28.27
C SER A 488 19.25 -13.76 -28.62
N GLY A 489 19.03 -12.74 -29.46
CA GLY A 489 19.99 -11.70 -29.81
C GLY A 489 19.91 -10.42 -28.96
N ALA A 490 19.11 -10.40 -27.89
CA ALA A 490 18.96 -9.24 -27.03
C ALA A 490 20.19 -8.99 -26.13
N SER A 491 20.21 -7.84 -25.47
CA SER A 491 21.26 -7.47 -24.52
C SER A 491 21.39 -8.50 -23.39
N GLN A 492 22.55 -8.53 -22.74
CA GLN A 492 22.83 -9.49 -21.65
C GLN A 492 21.80 -9.40 -20.51
N ARG A 493 21.34 -8.19 -20.17
CA ARG A 493 20.34 -7.99 -19.11
C ARG A 493 18.95 -8.51 -19.50
N VAL A 494 18.53 -8.32 -20.75
CA VAL A 494 17.26 -8.86 -21.25
C VAL A 494 17.32 -10.37 -21.33
N LYS A 495 18.42 -10.92 -21.87
CA LYS A 495 18.62 -12.37 -21.97
C LYS A 495 18.55 -13.05 -20.60
N LYS A 496 19.19 -12.47 -19.58
CA LYS A 496 19.11 -12.98 -18.20
C LYS A 496 17.66 -13.06 -17.71
N LEU A 497 16.87 -12.00 -17.90
CA LEU A 497 15.46 -12.00 -17.49
C LEU A 497 14.60 -12.99 -18.28
N VAL A 498 14.84 -13.10 -19.59
CA VAL A 498 14.17 -14.09 -20.46
C VAL A 498 14.44 -15.50 -19.96
N ASP A 499 15.70 -15.81 -19.62
CA ASP A 499 16.09 -17.12 -19.08
C ASP A 499 15.44 -17.37 -17.70
N GLU A 500 15.43 -16.38 -16.80
CA GLU A 500 14.79 -16.48 -15.48
C GLU A 500 13.27 -16.71 -15.58
N VAL A 501 12.59 -15.97 -16.47
CA VAL A 501 11.16 -16.15 -16.77
C VAL A 501 10.92 -17.55 -17.34
N GLY A 502 11.72 -17.97 -18.33
CA GLY A 502 11.62 -19.29 -18.97
C GLY A 502 11.85 -20.45 -18.00
N GLN A 503 12.83 -20.35 -17.11
CA GLN A 503 13.10 -21.34 -16.06
C GLN A 503 11.93 -21.47 -15.09
N LYS A 504 11.38 -20.34 -14.61
CA LYS A 504 10.21 -20.35 -13.71
C LYS A 504 8.99 -20.97 -14.37
N VAL A 505 8.71 -20.63 -15.62
CA VAL A 505 7.57 -21.19 -16.37
C VAL A 505 7.74 -22.70 -16.60
N SER A 506 8.96 -23.15 -16.89
CA SER A 506 9.27 -24.57 -17.13
C SER A 506 9.24 -25.43 -15.86
N ALA A 507 9.59 -24.87 -14.70
CA ALA A 507 9.56 -25.58 -13.42
C ALA A 507 8.16 -26.07 -13.03
N SER A 508 7.10 -25.46 -13.57
CA SER A 508 5.71 -25.90 -13.38
C SER A 508 5.40 -27.25 -14.06
N VAL A 509 6.15 -27.65 -15.10
CA VAL A 509 5.91 -28.91 -15.83
C VAL A 509 6.31 -30.16 -15.02
N ARG A 510 7.18 -30.03 -14.01
CA ARG A 510 7.71 -31.18 -13.24
C ARG A 510 6.91 -31.52 -11.96
N ARG A 511 5.76 -30.90 -11.72
CA ARG A 511 4.92 -31.14 -10.53
C ARG A 511 3.52 -31.69 -10.86
N HIS A 512 3.34 -32.40 -11.97
CA HIS A 512 2.14 -33.18 -12.24
C HIS A 512 2.49 -34.66 -12.29
#